data_AF-I3C6Q1-F1
#
_entry.id   AF-I3C6Q1-F1
#
_cell.length_a   1.000
_cell.length_b   1.000
_cell.length_c   1.000
_cell.angle_alpha   90.00
_cell.angle_beta   90.00
_cell.angle_gamma   90.00
#
_symmetry.space_group_name_H-M   'P 1'
#
loop_
_entity.id
_entity.type
_entity.pdbx_description
1 polymer ?
#
loop_
_entity_poly.entity_id
_entity_poly.type
_entity_poly.pdbx_seq_one_letter_code
_entity_poly.pdbx_strand_id
1 'polypeptide(L)'
;MIITKPSKTRNIILTIFLSIIFLTDLIATKSFLLDNNLKELNKTELIFGILGIVDLILIVFLFYWKKWAFWALLGTSIITLIINFSIGIGAISFVGLLGILLIYLLLQLKKGGIKGWHNLE
;
A
#
# COMPACT_ATOMS: atom_id res chain seq x y z
N MET A 1 39.86 8.63 2.16
CA MET A 1 38.59 9.21 2.63
C MET A 1 37.48 8.22 2.29
N ILE A 2 36.98 7.47 3.27
CA ILE A 2 35.89 6.49 3.05
C ILE A 2 34.58 7.29 3.11
N ILE A 3 33.94 7.51 1.96
CA ILE A 3 32.61 8.12 1.90
C ILE A 3 31.61 7.01 2.21
N THR A 4 31.18 6.90 3.46
CA THR A 4 30.09 5.99 3.82
C THR A 4 28.79 6.51 3.22
N LYS A 5 28.05 5.67 2.47
CA LYS A 5 26.73 6.01 1.95
C LYS A 5 25.83 6.48 3.11
N PRO A 6 25.12 7.60 2.98
CA PRO A 6 24.27 8.10 4.07
C PRO A 6 23.24 7.03 4.46
N SER A 7 23.05 6.83 5.77
CA SER A 7 22.07 5.86 6.27
C SER A 7 20.67 6.21 5.76
N LYS A 8 19.90 5.20 5.35
CA LYS A 8 18.53 5.41 4.86
C LYS A 8 17.64 5.88 6.01
N THR A 9 17.26 7.15 6.00
CA THR A 9 16.35 7.69 7.02
C THR A 9 14.96 7.95 6.46
N ARG A 10 13.92 7.51 7.20
CA ARG A 10 12.52 7.79 6.87
C ARG A 10 12.00 9.00 7.63
N ASN A 11 11.25 9.87 6.94
CA ASN A 11 10.45 10.90 7.60
C ASN A 11 9.39 10.22 8.49
N ILE A 12 9.23 10.71 9.73
CA ILE A 12 8.31 10.11 10.70
C ILE A 12 6.86 10.13 10.22
N ILE A 13 6.46 11.14 9.45
CA ILE A 13 5.11 11.26 8.88
C ILE A 13 4.85 10.10 7.91
N LEU A 14 5.82 9.77 7.05
CA LEU A 14 5.71 8.62 6.15
C LEU A 14 5.62 7.30 6.94
N THR A 15 6.39 7.15 8.03
CA THR A 15 6.29 5.96 8.89
C THR A 15 4.90 5.83 9.49
N ILE A 16 4.37 6.90 10.10
CA ILE A 16 3.04 6.91 10.72
C ILE A 16 1.97 6.57 9.68
N PHE A 17 2.03 7.19 8.51
CA PHE A 17 1.06 6.96 7.45
C PHE A 17 1.09 5.51 6.95
N LEU A 18 2.26 4.94 6.68
CA LEU A 18 2.38 3.54 6.28
C LEU A 18 1.90 2.58 7.38
N SER A 19 2.12 2.91 8.66
CA SER A 19 1.60 2.11 9.77
C SER A 19 0.07 2.16 9.84
N ILE A 20 -0.55 3.32 9.58
CA ILE A 20 -2.01 3.44 9.52
C ILE A 20 -2.57 2.58 8.39
N ILE A 21 -1.99 2.65 7.18
CA ILE A 21 -2.45 1.82 6.05
C ILE A 21 -2.29 0.34 6.38
N PHE A 22 -1.12 -0.06 6.91
CA PHE A 22 -0.89 -1.45 7.32
C PHE A 22 -1.94 -1.94 8.33
N LEU A 23 -2.30 -1.13 9.33
CA LEU A 23 -3.32 -1.48 10.30
C LEU A 23 -4.71 -1.59 9.67
N THR A 24 -5.07 -0.66 8.77
CA THR A 24 -6.34 -0.71 8.04
C THR A 24 -6.45 -1.99 7.21
N ASP A 25 -5.41 -2.33 6.45
CA ASP A 25 -5.40 -3.54 5.61
C ASP A 25 -5.40 -4.81 6.46
N LEU A 26 -4.74 -4.77 7.62
CA LEU A 26 -4.71 -5.91 8.56
C LEU A 26 -6.10 -6.15 9.14
N ILE A 27 -6.81 -5.09 9.55
CA ILE A 27 -8.18 -5.18 10.05
C ILE A 27 -9.10 -5.68 8.95
N ALA A 28 -9.06 -5.09 7.75
CA ALA A 28 -9.90 -5.48 6.62
C ALA A 28 -9.67 -6.94 6.21
N THR A 29 -8.41 -7.36 6.09
CA THR A 29 -8.05 -8.75 5.75
C THR A 29 -8.49 -9.71 6.84
N LYS A 30 -8.32 -9.36 8.12
CA LYS A 30 -8.77 -10.19 9.24
C LYS A 30 -10.29 -10.35 9.24
N SER A 31 -11.04 -9.26 9.10
CA SER A 31 -12.50 -9.30 9.00
C SER A 31 -12.93 -10.16 7.82
N PHE A 32 -12.32 -9.98 6.65
CA PHE A 32 -12.59 -10.82 5.50
C PHE A 32 -12.36 -12.31 5.77
N LEU A 33 -11.25 -12.68 6.42
CA LEU A 33 -10.90 -14.09 6.69
C LEU A 33 -11.73 -14.73 7.81
N LEU A 34 -12.17 -13.96 8.81
CA LEU A 34 -12.91 -14.49 9.96
C LEU A 34 -14.42 -14.49 9.76
N ASP A 35 -14.96 -13.50 9.04
CA ASP A 35 -16.40 -13.30 8.91
C ASP A 35 -17.00 -14.09 7.74
N ASN A 36 -16.16 -14.60 6.83
CA ASN A 36 -16.62 -15.33 5.64
C ASN A 36 -16.29 -16.83 5.69
N ASN A 37 -17.24 -17.65 5.24
CA ASN A 37 -16.95 -19.04 4.87
C ASN A 37 -16.25 -19.07 3.51
N LEU A 38 -14.94 -19.36 3.50
CA LEU A 38 -14.10 -19.31 2.30
C LEU A 38 -14.62 -20.18 1.13
N LYS A 39 -15.41 -21.23 1.42
CA LYS A 39 -15.99 -22.11 0.39
C LYS A 39 -17.19 -21.52 -0.35
N GLU A 40 -17.81 -20.50 0.23
CA GLU A 40 -19.03 -19.88 -0.31
C GLU A 40 -18.74 -18.55 -1.05
N LEU A 41 -17.47 -18.11 -1.02
CA LEU A 41 -17.05 -16.87 -1.66
C LEU A 41 -17.26 -16.92 -3.18
N ASN A 42 -17.83 -15.85 -3.71
CA ASN A 42 -17.84 -15.63 -5.14
C ASN A 42 -16.43 -15.20 -5.62
N LYS A 43 -16.23 -15.21 -6.95
CA LYS A 43 -14.92 -14.90 -7.55
C LYS A 43 -14.41 -13.50 -7.18
N THR A 44 -15.31 -12.51 -7.13
CA THR A 44 -14.95 -11.12 -6.84
C THR A 44 -14.49 -10.96 -5.40
N GLU A 45 -15.20 -11.57 -4.45
CA GLU A 45 -14.83 -11.57 -3.03
C GLU A 45 -13.49 -12.26 -2.81
N LEU A 46 -13.27 -13.41 -3.45
CA LEU A 46 -11.99 -14.10 -3.38
C LEU A 46 -10.83 -13.23 -3.91
N ILE A 47 -11.05 -12.49 -5.01
CA ILE A 47 -10.07 -11.55 -5.54
C ILE A 47 -9.76 -10.44 -4.53
N PHE A 48 -10.77 -9.84 -3.90
CA PHE A 48 -10.55 -8.82 -2.85
C PHE A 48 -9.77 -9.37 -1.66
N GLY A 49 -10.08 -10.58 -1.21
CA GLY A 49 -9.32 -11.25 -0.16
C GLY A 49 -7.84 -11.42 -0.50
N ILE A 50 -7.55 -11.87 -1.72
CA ILE A 50 -6.17 -12.03 -2.20
C ILE A 50 -5.48 -10.66 -2.31
N LEU A 51 -6.15 -9.65 -2.87
CA LEU A 51 -5.60 -8.29 -2.97
C LEU A 51 -5.27 -7.70 -1.61
N GLY A 52 -6.11 -7.89 -0.58
CA GLY A 52 -5.82 -7.43 0.78
C GLY A 52 -4.56 -8.07 1.38
N ILE A 53 -4.36 -9.38 1.18
CA ILE A 53 -3.14 -10.07 1.62
C ILE A 53 -1.91 -9.55 0.85
N VAL A 54 -2.06 -9.33 -0.46
CA VAL A 54 -0.99 -8.77 -1.30
C VAL A 54 -0.62 -7.36 -0.82
N ASP A 55 -1.60 -6.49 -0.56
CA ASP A 55 -1.36 -5.12 -0.10
C ASP A 55 -0.59 -5.09 1.23
N LEU A 56 -0.93 -5.96 2.19
CA LEU A 56 -0.17 -6.13 3.44
C LEU A 56 1.31 -6.44 3.19
N ILE A 57 1.58 -7.40 2.30
CA ILE A 57 2.94 -7.80 1.93
C ILE A 57 3.67 -6.63 1.27
N LEU A 58 3.01 -5.92 0.34
CA LEU A 58 3.61 -4.79 -0.37
C LEU A 58 3.94 -3.63 0.57
N ILE A 59 3.09 -3.33 1.55
CA ILE A 59 3.37 -2.29 2.54
C ILE A 59 4.60 -2.67 3.37
N VAL A 60 4.74 -3.93 3.77
CA VAL A 60 5.94 -4.43 4.45
C VAL A 60 7.19 -4.23 3.57
N PHE A 61 7.12 -4.56 2.28
CA PHE A 61 8.24 -4.31 1.37
C PHE A 61 8.54 -2.82 1.17
N LEU A 62 7.54 -1.96 1.26
CA LEU A 62 7.74 -0.51 1.26
C LEU A 62 8.41 -0.04 2.57
N PHE A 63 8.13 -0.68 3.71
CA PHE A 63 8.95 -0.53 4.92
C PHE A 63 10.40 -0.99 4.71
N TYR A 64 10.68 -1.93 3.81
CA TYR A 64 12.04 -2.32 3.42
C TYR A 64 12.63 -1.52 2.26
N TRP A 65 12.03 -0.38 1.92
CA TRP A 65 12.48 0.52 0.85
C TRP A 65 12.52 -0.14 -0.54
N LYS A 66 11.60 -1.05 -0.85
CA LYS A 66 11.55 -1.64 -2.19
C LYS A 66 10.67 -0.80 -3.12
N LYS A 67 11.27 -0.25 -4.19
CA LYS A 67 10.56 0.61 -5.15
C LYS A 67 9.48 -0.14 -5.92
N TRP A 68 9.74 -1.40 -6.27
CA TRP A 68 8.77 -2.24 -6.94
C TRP A 68 7.47 -2.39 -6.14
N ALA A 69 7.55 -2.35 -4.80
CA ALA A 69 6.37 -2.46 -3.94
C ALA A 69 5.42 -1.25 -4.08
N PHE A 70 5.97 -0.05 -4.29
CA PHE A 70 5.15 1.14 -4.58
C PHE A 70 4.40 0.97 -5.91
N TRP A 71 5.07 0.50 -6.96
CA TRP A 71 4.43 0.26 -8.25
C TRP A 71 3.40 -0.86 -8.21
N ALA A 72 3.67 -1.91 -7.41
CA ALA A 72 2.72 -2.98 -7.17
C ALA A 72 1.48 -2.48 -6.42
N LEU A 73 1.62 -1.62 -5.41
CA LEU A 73 0.50 -0.99 -4.69
C LEU A 73 -0.35 -0.10 -5.61
N LEU A 74 0.28 0.63 -6.53
CA LEU A 74 -0.44 1.36 -7.57
C LEU A 74 -1.21 0.39 -8.47
N GLY A 75 -0.60 -0.72 -8.86
CA GLY A 75 -1.23 -1.77 -9.65
C GLY A 75 -2.46 -2.39 -8.96
N THR A 76 -2.34 -2.80 -7.70
CA THR A 76 -3.47 -3.34 -6.92
C THR A 76 -4.58 -2.30 -6.76
N SER A 77 -4.23 -1.04 -6.51
CA SER A 77 -5.21 0.06 -6.43
C SER A 77 -5.96 0.29 -7.74
N ILE A 78 -5.29 0.18 -8.90
CA ILE A 78 -5.93 0.28 -10.22
C ILE A 78 -6.84 -0.93 -10.47
N ILE A 79 -6.42 -2.14 -10.12
CA ILE A 79 -7.25 -3.35 -10.25
C ILE A 79 -8.51 -3.20 -9.40
N THR A 80 -8.35 -2.83 -8.12
CA THR A 80 -9.46 -2.56 -7.20
C THR A 80 -10.41 -1.49 -7.75
N LEU A 81 -9.88 -0.41 -8.32
CA LEU A 81 -10.68 0.62 -8.97
C LEU A 81 -11.54 0.03 -10.11
N ILE A 82 -10.94 -0.76 -11.01
CA ILE A 82 -11.64 -1.38 -12.14
C ILE A 82 -12.76 -2.29 -11.65
N ILE A 83 -12.47 -3.13 -10.65
CA ILE A 83 -13.47 -4.03 -10.05
C ILE A 83 -14.60 -3.22 -9.41
N ASN A 84 -14.29 -2.21 -8.61
CA ASN A 84 -15.29 -1.37 -7.95
C ASN A 84 -16.21 -0.66 -8.96
N PHE A 85 -15.68 -0.17 -10.08
CA PHE A 85 -16.49 0.38 -11.16
C PHE A 85 -17.37 -0.68 -11.83
N SER A 86 -16.84 -1.90 -12.03
CA SER A 86 -17.61 -3.00 -12.63
C SER A 86 -18.82 -3.44 -11.80
N ILE A 87 -18.77 -3.25 -10.47
CA ILE A 87 -19.86 -3.57 -9.53
C ILE A 87 -20.66 -2.34 -9.07
N GLY A 88 -20.42 -1.16 -9.66
CA GLY A 88 -21.25 0.03 -9.45
C GLY A 88 -20.93 0.89 -8.21
N ILE A 89 -19.77 0.75 -7.57
CA ILE A 89 -19.38 1.53 -6.38
C ILE A 89 -19.14 3.03 -6.69
N GLY A 90 -18.86 3.39 -7.95
CA GLY A 90 -18.79 4.79 -8.39
C GLY A 90 -17.60 5.56 -7.82
N ALA A 91 -17.76 6.86 -7.52
CA ALA A 91 -16.65 7.78 -7.24
C ALA A 91 -15.84 7.47 -5.98
N ILE A 92 -16.43 6.79 -4.98
CA ILE A 92 -15.69 6.43 -3.75
C ILE A 92 -14.54 5.44 -4.03
N SER A 93 -14.58 4.76 -5.17
CA SER A 93 -13.51 3.86 -5.64
C SER A 93 -12.15 4.55 -5.81
N PHE A 94 -12.11 5.88 -5.97
CA PHE A 94 -10.87 6.65 -6.11
C PHE A 94 -10.08 6.81 -4.80
N VAL A 95 -10.66 6.46 -3.64
CA VAL A 95 -9.98 6.59 -2.34
C VAL A 95 -8.68 5.79 -2.29
N GLY A 96 -8.65 4.59 -2.88
CA GLY A 96 -7.42 3.79 -2.97
C GLY A 96 -6.30 4.52 -3.72
N LEU A 97 -6.60 5.15 -4.86
CA LEU A 97 -5.64 5.94 -5.62
C LEU A 97 -5.17 7.20 -4.87
N LEU A 98 -6.05 7.84 -4.10
CA LEU A 98 -5.66 8.95 -3.22
C LEU A 98 -4.65 8.50 -2.16
N GLY A 99 -4.82 7.30 -1.60
CA GLY A 99 -3.85 6.67 -0.70
C GLY A 99 -2.47 6.56 -1.35
N ILE A 100 -2.41 6.03 -2.58
CA ILE A 100 -1.14 5.91 -3.34
C ILE A 100 -0.51 7.28 -3.64
N LEU A 101 -1.32 8.26 -4.02
CA LEU A 101 -0.85 9.63 -4.25
C LEU A 101 -0.23 10.22 -2.98
N LEU A 102 -0.87 10.03 -1.82
CA LEU A 102 -0.33 10.46 -0.53
C LEU A 102 0.98 9.76 -0.19
N ILE A 103 1.09 8.44 -0.41
CA ILE A 103 2.36 7.72 -0.23
C ILE A 103 3.47 8.35 -1.09
N TYR A 104 3.18 8.62 -2.36
CA TYR A 104 4.14 9.25 -3.27
C TYR A 104 4.59 10.62 -2.77
N LEU A 105 3.63 11.49 -2.39
CA LEU A 105 3.94 12.82 -1.86
C LEU A 105 4.78 12.75 -0.58
N LEU A 106 4.46 11.84 0.34
CA LEU A 106 5.22 11.65 1.57
C LEU A 106 6.62 11.08 1.32
N LEU A 107 6.80 10.24 0.30
CA LEU A 107 8.12 9.80 -0.17
C LEU A 107 8.95 10.96 -0.73
N GLN A 108 8.33 12.06 -1.20
CA GLN A 108 9.06 13.24 -1.63
C GLN A 108 9.59 14.10 -0.47
N LEU A 109 9.11 13.90 0.76
CA LEU A 109 9.58 14.62 1.93
C LEU A 109 11.06 14.30 2.19
N LYS A 110 11.84 15.34 2.47
CA LYS A 110 13.26 15.22 2.80
C LYS A 110 13.46 14.87 4.27
N LYS A 111 14.45 14.03 4.55
CA LYS A 111 15.05 13.86 5.89
C LYS A 111 16.56 13.76 5.70
N GLY A 112 17.32 14.60 6.42
CA GLY A 112 18.77 14.72 6.19
C GLY A 112 19.13 15.14 4.75
N GLY A 113 18.28 15.94 4.09
CA GLY A 113 18.48 16.39 2.71
C GLY A 113 18.07 15.42 1.61
N ILE A 114 17.80 14.14 1.93
CA ILE A 114 17.47 13.09 0.97
C ILE A 114 15.96 12.82 0.99
N LYS A 115 15.34 12.73 -0.18
CA LYS A 115 13.92 12.33 -0.30
C LYS A 115 13.77 10.82 -0.09
N GLY A 116 12.70 10.40 0.58
CA GLY A 116 12.39 8.97 0.75
C GLY A 116 12.33 8.18 -0.56
N TRP A 117 11.83 8.78 -1.65
CA TRP A 117 11.79 8.18 -2.99
C TRP A 117 13.16 7.70 -3.48
N HIS A 118 14.23 8.46 -3.22
CA HIS A 118 15.59 8.09 -3.62
C HIS A 118 16.20 7.00 -2.75
N ASN A 119 15.64 6.76 -1.55
CA ASN A 119 16.04 5.64 -0.70
C ASN A 119 15.43 4.30 -1.15
N LEU A 120 14.41 4.34 -2.02
CA LEU A 120 13.81 3.15 -2.60
C LEU A 120 14.77 2.51 -3.62
N GLU A 121 15.14 1.26 -3.34
CA GLU A 121 15.89 0.37 -4.23
C GLU A 121 15.02 -0.15 -5.36
#